data_AF-A0A5B7SQ76-F1
#
_entry.id   AF-A0A5B7SQ76-F1
#
_cell.length_a   1.000
_cell.length_b   1.000
_cell.length_c   1.000
_cell.angle_alpha   90.00
_cell.angle_beta   90.00
_cell.angle_gamma   90.00
#
_symmetry.space_group_name_H-M   'P 1'
#
loop_
_entity.id
_entity.type
_entity.pdbx_description
1 polymer ?
#
loop_
_entity_poly.entity_id
_entity_poly.type
_entity_poly.pdbx_seq_one_letter_code
_entity_poly.pdbx_strand_id
1 'polypeptide(L)'
;MSKSYLQIDRSDNNVVALRNLAAGTVATIANQTVVLQENIKAKHKFSLNDFNVGDAILMYGVLIGRAIAHIPKGSAITTANVSHTTAQFNDAEETYKWAPPNVSKWQDRTFNGYHRTDGSVGTANHWLVIPLVFCDNRNVDVLKAALLNALHN
;
A
#
# COMPACT_ATOMS: atom_id res chain seq x y z
N MET A 1 17.87 -15.45 4.35
CA MET A 1 17.58 -15.64 2.91
C MET A 1 16.54 -14.62 2.49
N SER A 2 16.71 -13.91 1.37
CA SER A 2 15.67 -12.98 0.90
C SER A 2 14.47 -13.77 0.36
N LYS A 3 13.26 -13.38 0.75
CA LYS A 3 12.03 -14.03 0.28
C LYS A 3 11.91 -13.93 -1.24
N SER A 4 11.45 -14.99 -1.90
CA SER A 4 11.24 -15.04 -3.37
C SER A 4 9.80 -14.75 -3.77
N TYR A 5 8.87 -14.87 -2.83
CA TYR A 5 7.44 -14.67 -3.00
C TYR A 5 6.81 -14.23 -1.67
N LEU A 6 5.61 -13.65 -1.72
CA LEU A 6 4.90 -13.12 -0.56
C LEU A 6 3.38 -13.31 -0.71
N GLN A 7 2.77 -13.95 0.29
CA GLN A 7 1.34 -13.88 0.55
C GLN A 7 1.11 -12.69 1.49
N ILE A 8 0.22 -11.77 1.12
CA ILE A 8 0.09 -10.48 1.83
C ILE A 8 -0.82 -10.66 3.04
N ASP A 9 -2.02 -11.18 2.82
CA ASP A 9 -2.95 -11.58 3.86
C ASP A 9 -3.07 -13.10 3.93
N ARG A 10 -3.34 -13.66 5.12
CA ARG A 10 -3.49 -15.11 5.31
C ARG A 10 -4.66 -15.70 4.53
N SER A 11 -5.68 -14.89 4.24
CA SER A 11 -6.86 -15.28 3.46
C SER A 11 -6.64 -15.18 1.94
N ASP A 12 -5.52 -14.61 1.48
CA ASP A 12 -5.21 -14.51 0.06
C ASP A 12 -5.06 -15.91 -0.55
N ASN A 13 -5.72 -16.14 -1.69
CA ASN A 13 -5.65 -17.39 -2.45
C ASN A 13 -4.70 -17.28 -3.66
N ASN A 14 -3.90 -16.22 -3.69
CA ASN A 14 -2.80 -16.01 -4.62
C ASN A 14 -1.58 -15.44 -3.91
N VAL A 15 -0.44 -15.45 -4.61
CA VAL A 15 0.86 -15.02 -4.07
C VAL A 15 1.57 -14.14 -5.06
N VAL A 16 2.26 -13.11 -4.56
CA VAL A 16 3.09 -12.23 -5.39
C VAL A 16 4.51 -12.77 -5.50
N ALA A 17 5.03 -12.87 -6.72
CA ALA A 17 6.43 -13.17 -6.97
C ALA A 17 7.29 -11.92 -6.74
N LEU A 18 8.29 -12.00 -5.86
CA LEU A 18 9.21 -10.89 -5.57
C LEU A 18 10.41 -10.84 -6.52
N ARG A 19 10.58 -11.90 -7.32
CA ARG A 19 11.59 -12.05 -8.37
C ARG A 19 11.02 -12.96 -9.48
N ASN A 20 11.75 -13.12 -10.57
CA ASN A 20 11.38 -14.12 -11.57
C ASN A 20 11.50 -15.53 -10.98
N LEU A 21 10.47 -16.35 -11.13
CA LEU A 21 10.41 -17.74 -10.69
C LEU A 21 10.28 -18.63 -11.91
N ALA A 22 11.06 -19.70 -11.96
CA ALA A 22 11.01 -20.66 -13.06
C ALA A 22 9.84 -21.65 -12.86
N ALA A 23 9.33 -22.20 -13.96
CA ALA A 23 8.47 -23.37 -13.92
C ALA A 23 9.14 -24.50 -13.12
N GLY A 24 8.35 -25.29 -12.39
CA GLY A 24 8.84 -26.32 -11.48
C GLY A 24 9.35 -25.81 -10.13
N THR A 25 9.43 -24.49 -9.90
CA THR A 25 9.78 -23.96 -8.58
C THR A 25 8.75 -24.42 -7.55
N VAL A 26 9.25 -24.95 -6.43
CA VAL A 26 8.42 -25.35 -5.29
C VAL A 26 8.30 -24.18 -4.32
N ALA A 27 7.08 -23.69 -4.12
CA ALA A 27 6.77 -22.62 -3.18
C ALA A 27 5.99 -23.19 -1.98
N THR A 28 6.41 -22.82 -0.76
CA THR A 28 5.75 -23.21 0.48
C THR A 28 5.14 -21.99 1.16
N ILE A 29 3.81 -21.96 1.27
CA ILE A 29 3.02 -20.85 1.82
C ILE A 29 2.03 -21.41 2.84
N ALA A 30 2.04 -20.91 4.08
CA ALA A 30 1.10 -21.31 5.14
C ALA A 30 0.90 -22.84 5.26
N ASN A 31 2.01 -23.60 5.24
CA ASN A 31 2.07 -25.08 5.26
C ASN A 31 1.53 -25.79 4.00
N GLN A 32 1.17 -25.07 2.95
CA GLN A 32 0.83 -25.62 1.65
C GLN A 32 2.02 -25.57 0.71
N THR A 33 2.18 -26.62 -0.10
CA THR A 33 3.18 -26.67 -1.17
C THR A 33 2.50 -26.51 -2.52
N VAL A 34 3.09 -25.66 -3.37
CA VAL A 34 2.65 -25.37 -4.74
C VAL A 34 3.86 -25.53 -5.66
N VAL A 35 3.68 -26.24 -6.77
CA VAL A 35 4.67 -26.31 -7.84
C VAL A 35 4.21 -25.38 -8.95
N LEU A 36 5.08 -24.46 -9.39
CA LEU A 36 4.74 -23.53 -10.46
C LEU A 36 4.65 -24.26 -11.80
N GLN A 37 3.56 -24.05 -12.54
CA GLN A 37 3.33 -24.69 -13.84
C GLN A 37 4.07 -23.97 -14.98
N GLU A 38 4.43 -22.72 -14.77
CA GLU A 38 5.06 -21.85 -15.77
C GLU A 38 6.00 -20.84 -15.11
N ASN A 39 6.72 -20.07 -15.94
CA ASN A 39 7.58 -19.00 -15.45
C ASN A 39 6.73 -17.82 -14.94
N ILE A 40 6.93 -17.42 -13.69
CA ILE A 40 6.25 -16.28 -13.09
C ILE A 40 7.21 -15.09 -13.02
N LYS A 41 6.89 -14.02 -13.72
CA LYS A 41 7.70 -12.78 -13.70
C LYS A 41 7.62 -12.10 -12.33
N ALA A 42 8.66 -11.37 -11.96
CA ALA A 42 8.62 -10.50 -10.79
C ALA A 42 7.40 -9.57 -10.83
N LYS A 43 6.82 -9.31 -9.66
CA LYS A 43 5.60 -8.50 -9.43
C LYS A 43 4.30 -9.10 -10.01
N HIS A 44 4.35 -10.28 -10.62
CA HIS A 44 3.16 -11.01 -11.04
C HIS A 44 2.68 -11.96 -9.95
N LYS A 45 1.45 -12.47 -10.12
CA LYS A 45 0.77 -13.33 -9.17
C LYS A 45 0.72 -14.76 -9.67
N PHE A 46 0.72 -15.73 -8.76
CA PHE A 46 0.39 -17.11 -9.06
C PHE A 46 -0.66 -17.65 -8.09
N SER A 47 -1.41 -18.65 -8.55
CA SER A 47 -2.51 -19.27 -7.81
C SER A 47 -2.01 -20.22 -6.70
N LEU A 48 -2.62 -20.17 -5.52
CA LEU A 48 -2.39 -21.14 -4.44
C LEU A 48 -3.23 -22.41 -4.60
N ASN A 49 -4.38 -22.29 -5.26
CA ASN A 49 -5.36 -23.34 -5.47
C ASN A 49 -5.73 -23.40 -6.96
N ASP A 50 -6.41 -24.47 -7.37
CA ASP A 50 -7.12 -24.49 -8.65
C ASP A 50 -8.31 -23.54 -8.57
N PHE A 51 -8.55 -22.78 -9.64
CA PHE A 51 -9.73 -21.93 -9.79
C PHE A 51 -10.52 -22.37 -11.02
N ASN A 52 -11.81 -22.64 -10.82
CA ASN A 52 -12.78 -22.77 -11.88
C ASN A 52 -13.33 -21.41 -12.30
N VAL A 53 -13.99 -21.36 -13.47
CA VAL A 53 -14.67 -20.14 -13.93
C VAL A 53 -15.69 -19.69 -12.88
N GLY A 54 -15.60 -18.42 -12.49
CA GLY A 54 -16.45 -17.80 -11.47
C GLY A 54 -15.86 -17.80 -10.06
N ASP A 55 -14.81 -18.58 -9.79
CA ASP A 55 -14.21 -18.65 -8.46
C ASP A 55 -13.61 -17.32 -8.04
N ALA A 56 -13.75 -17.00 -6.75
CA ALA A 56 -13.29 -15.76 -6.16
C ALA A 56 -11.77 -15.72 -6.01
N ILE A 57 -11.15 -14.61 -6.40
CA ILE A 57 -9.72 -14.35 -6.21
C ILE A 57 -9.59 -13.25 -5.16
N LEU A 58 -8.90 -13.59 -4.07
CA LEU A 58 -8.73 -12.75 -2.89
C LEU A 58 -7.28 -12.25 -2.81
N MET A 59 -7.11 -10.94 -2.65
CA MET A 59 -5.81 -10.31 -2.43
C MET A 59 -5.97 -9.17 -1.44
N TYR A 60 -5.01 -8.99 -0.52
CA TYR A 60 -5.14 -8.06 0.60
C TYR A 60 -6.32 -8.38 1.54
N GLY A 61 -6.74 -9.66 1.56
CA GLY A 61 -7.90 -10.12 2.32
C GLY A 61 -9.26 -9.68 1.79
N VAL A 62 -9.33 -9.17 0.56
CA VAL A 62 -10.58 -8.73 -0.07
C VAL A 62 -10.75 -9.33 -1.47
N LEU A 63 -12.01 -9.39 -1.94
CA LEU A 63 -12.33 -9.82 -3.31
C LEU A 63 -11.82 -8.78 -4.32
N ILE A 64 -10.94 -9.22 -5.23
CA ILE A 64 -10.40 -8.37 -6.31
C ILE A 64 -10.92 -8.76 -7.69
N GLY A 65 -11.46 -9.98 -7.82
CA GLY A 65 -11.86 -10.50 -9.12
C GLY A 65 -12.37 -11.93 -9.05
N ARG A 66 -12.84 -12.40 -10.21
CA ARG A 66 -13.23 -13.78 -10.43
C ARG A 66 -12.51 -14.35 -11.64
N ALA A 67 -12.17 -15.64 -11.57
CA ALA A 67 -11.58 -16.34 -12.69
C ALA A 67 -12.58 -16.40 -13.87
N ILE A 68 -12.13 -16.09 -15.08
CA ILE A 68 -12.94 -16.21 -16.32
C ILE A 68 -12.52 -17.40 -17.18
N ALA A 69 -11.48 -18.11 -16.76
CA ALA A 69 -11.01 -19.37 -17.31
C ALA A 69 -10.57 -20.27 -16.14
N HIS A 70 -10.43 -21.56 -16.38
CA HIS A 70 -9.79 -22.44 -15.40
C HIS A 70 -8.33 -22.01 -15.20
N ILE A 71 -7.91 -21.78 -13.95
CA ILE A 71 -6.54 -21.44 -13.57
C ILE A 71 -6.00 -22.56 -12.69
N PRO A 72 -5.12 -23.43 -13.20
CA PRO A 72 -4.52 -24.48 -12.39
C PRO A 72 -3.73 -23.91 -11.21
N LYS A 73 -3.61 -24.67 -10.14
CA LYS A 73 -2.73 -24.36 -9.01
C LYS A 73 -1.28 -24.16 -9.47
N GLY A 74 -0.66 -23.05 -9.06
CA GLY A 74 0.70 -22.68 -9.44
C GLY A 74 0.83 -22.00 -10.81
N SER A 75 -0.27 -21.68 -11.48
CA SER A 75 -0.28 -20.92 -12.73
C SER A 75 -0.33 -19.41 -12.49
N ALA A 76 0.05 -18.63 -13.51
CA ALA A 76 0.03 -17.18 -13.46
C ALA A 76 -1.40 -16.64 -13.42
N ILE A 77 -1.63 -15.67 -12.55
CA ILE A 77 -2.85 -14.88 -12.51
C ILE A 77 -2.62 -13.58 -13.27
N THR A 78 -3.40 -13.36 -14.32
CA THR A 78 -3.26 -12.27 -15.28
C THR A 78 -4.61 -11.61 -15.57
N THR A 79 -4.61 -10.50 -16.29
CA THR A 79 -5.84 -9.85 -16.76
C THR A 79 -6.56 -10.66 -17.84
N ALA A 80 -5.93 -11.68 -18.43
CA ALA A 80 -6.54 -12.53 -19.44
C ALA A 80 -7.36 -13.69 -18.84
N ASN A 81 -7.10 -14.06 -17.58
CA ASN A 81 -7.80 -15.15 -16.90
C ASN A 81 -8.60 -14.70 -15.66
N VAL A 82 -8.57 -13.40 -15.34
CA VAL A 82 -9.35 -12.81 -14.25
C VAL A 82 -10.08 -11.57 -14.73
N SER A 83 -11.37 -11.50 -14.40
CA SER A 83 -12.16 -10.27 -14.51
C SER A 83 -12.28 -9.61 -13.14
N HIS A 84 -12.20 -8.28 -13.12
CA HIS A 84 -12.37 -7.50 -11.90
C HIS A 84 -13.78 -7.69 -11.33
N THR A 85 -13.88 -7.83 -10.02
CA THR A 85 -15.16 -7.98 -9.30
C THR A 85 -14.95 -7.48 -7.87
N THR A 86 -15.85 -6.64 -7.40
CA THR A 86 -15.90 -6.20 -6.01
C THR A 86 -16.96 -6.97 -5.24
N ALA A 87 -16.83 -7.04 -3.92
CA ALA A 87 -17.92 -7.50 -3.09
C ALA A 87 -19.17 -6.63 -3.33
N GLN A 88 -20.36 -7.23 -3.21
CA GLN A 88 -21.60 -6.46 -3.23
C GLN A 88 -21.59 -5.49 -2.05
N PHE A 89 -22.02 -4.27 -2.32
CA PHE A 89 -22.22 -3.27 -1.27
C PHE A 89 -23.44 -3.69 -0.45
N ASN A 90 -23.24 -3.91 0.85
CA ASN A 90 -24.32 -4.13 1.80
C ASN A 90 -24.49 -2.85 2.62
N ASP A 91 -25.67 -2.25 2.57
CA ASP A 91 -26.10 -1.11 3.42
C ASP A 91 -26.26 -1.48 4.90
N ALA A 92 -26.03 -2.75 5.27
CA ALA A 92 -25.96 -3.13 6.66
C ALA A 92 -24.77 -2.41 7.28
N GLU A 93 -25.04 -1.51 8.23
CA GLU A 93 -24.05 -0.87 9.09
C GLU A 93 -23.34 -1.95 9.94
N GLU A 94 -22.47 -2.75 9.32
CA GLU A 94 -21.45 -3.47 10.06
C GLU A 94 -20.60 -2.41 10.73
N THR A 95 -20.79 -2.28 12.03
CA THR A 95 -20.07 -1.32 12.85
C THR A 95 -18.59 -1.68 12.73
N TYR A 96 -17.85 -0.93 11.93
CA TYR A 96 -16.42 -1.18 11.72
C TYR A 96 -15.71 -1.12 13.07
N LYS A 97 -15.30 -2.28 13.58
CA LYS A 97 -14.55 -2.38 14.84
C LYS A 97 -13.06 -2.27 14.52
N TRP A 98 -12.57 -1.03 14.51
CA TRP A 98 -11.13 -0.81 14.46
C TRP A 98 -10.48 -1.26 15.78
N ALA A 99 -9.55 -2.21 15.68
CA ALA A 99 -8.66 -2.55 16.78
C ALA A 99 -7.35 -1.76 16.60
N PRO A 100 -7.12 -0.67 17.36
CA PRO A 100 -5.88 0.07 17.27
C PRO A 100 -4.69 -0.85 17.60
N PRO A 101 -3.58 -0.78 16.85
CA PRO A 101 -2.37 -1.49 17.22
C PRO A 101 -1.85 -0.94 18.56
N ASN A 102 -1.18 -1.80 19.33
CA ASN A 102 -0.54 -1.38 20.57
C ASN A 102 0.62 -0.41 20.23
N VAL A 103 0.48 0.85 20.67
CA VAL A 103 1.48 1.90 20.48
C VAL A 103 2.29 2.24 21.74
N SER A 104 2.14 1.48 22.83
CA SER A 104 2.82 1.74 24.11
C SER A 104 4.34 1.84 23.98
N LYS A 105 4.95 1.09 23.04
CA LYS A 105 6.39 1.18 22.74
C LYS A 105 6.86 2.59 22.39
N TRP A 106 5.98 3.45 21.88
CA TRP A 106 6.31 4.79 21.42
C TRP A 106 5.75 5.90 22.32
N GLN A 107 5.12 5.57 23.45
CA GLN A 107 4.44 6.57 24.28
C GLN A 107 5.37 7.69 24.78
N ASP A 108 6.63 7.36 25.06
CA ASP A 108 7.61 8.30 25.62
C ASP A 108 8.50 8.92 24.52
N ARG A 109 8.15 8.73 23.24
CA ARG A 109 8.91 9.29 22.12
C ARG A 109 8.56 10.76 21.96
N THR A 110 9.57 11.60 22.11
CA THR A 110 9.46 13.04 21.92
C THR A 110 10.23 13.48 20.68
N PHE A 111 9.94 14.70 20.22
CA PHE A 111 10.72 15.38 19.20
C PHE A 111 10.82 16.87 19.57
N ASN A 112 11.87 17.54 19.10
CA ASN A 112 12.02 18.98 19.28
C ASN A 112 11.07 19.69 18.32
N GLY A 113 9.97 20.22 18.85
CA GLY A 113 8.94 20.90 18.08
C GLY A 113 8.76 22.37 18.47
N TYR A 114 8.09 23.13 17.59
CA TYR A 114 7.76 24.52 17.82
C TYR A 114 6.35 24.64 18.42
N HIS A 115 6.29 24.87 19.73
CA HIS A 115 5.02 25.00 20.47
C HIS A 115 4.26 26.26 20.09
N ARG A 116 2.95 26.14 19.92
CA ARG A 116 2.02 27.25 19.66
C ARG A 116 1.12 27.49 20.86
N THR A 117 0.55 28.69 20.94
CA THR A 117 -0.34 29.11 22.05
C THR A 117 -1.63 28.31 22.12
N ASP A 118 -2.05 27.66 21.02
CA ASP A 118 -3.21 26.77 20.95
C ASP A 118 -2.91 25.32 21.37
N GLY A 119 -1.67 25.02 21.77
CA GLY A 119 -1.24 23.68 22.17
C GLY A 119 -0.75 22.79 21.04
N SER A 120 -0.89 23.21 19.77
CA SER A 120 -0.30 22.50 18.64
C SER A 120 1.23 22.61 18.64
N VAL A 121 1.88 21.62 18.02
CA VAL A 121 3.35 21.56 17.92
C VAL A 121 3.75 21.40 16.46
N GLY A 122 4.42 22.40 15.91
CA GLY A 122 4.91 22.41 14.53
C GLY A 122 6.25 21.67 14.38
N THR A 123 6.45 21.01 13.23
CA THR A 123 7.73 20.36 12.87
C THR A 123 8.73 21.31 12.21
N ALA A 124 8.28 22.50 11.84
CA ALA A 124 9.11 23.57 11.27
C ALA A 124 8.55 24.95 11.69
N ASN A 125 9.41 25.96 11.67
CA ASN A 125 9.03 27.34 11.96
C ASN A 125 9.15 28.20 10.70
N HIS A 126 8.04 28.35 9.99
CA HIS A 126 7.97 29.13 8.75
C HIS A 126 7.29 30.47 8.98
N TRP A 127 7.82 31.50 8.31
CA TRP A 127 7.13 32.77 8.13
C TRP A 127 6.43 32.72 6.78
N LEU A 128 5.09 32.84 6.79
CA LEU A 128 4.29 32.90 5.58
C LEU A 128 3.85 34.34 5.36
N VAL A 129 4.22 34.90 4.21
CA VAL A 129 3.77 36.22 3.76
C VAL A 129 2.87 35.99 2.55
N ILE A 130 1.58 36.28 2.70
CA ILE A 130 0.57 36.03 1.67
C ILE A 130 0.00 37.39 1.25
N PRO A 131 0.32 37.89 0.04
CA PRO A 131 -0.27 39.13 -0.43
C PRO A 131 -1.75 38.92 -0.76
N LEU A 132 -2.60 39.85 -0.33
CA LEU A 132 -4.05 39.79 -0.57
C LEU A 132 -4.42 40.23 -1.99
N VAL A 133 -3.51 40.90 -2.70
CA VAL A 133 -3.66 41.34 -4.09
C VAL A 133 -2.38 41.10 -4.88
N PHE A 134 -2.51 40.82 -6.18
CA PHE A 134 -1.37 40.45 -7.03
C PHE A 134 -0.32 41.55 -7.21
N CYS A 135 -0.73 42.82 -7.11
CA CYS A 135 0.18 43.96 -7.28
C CYS A 135 1.32 43.96 -6.25
N ASP A 136 1.14 43.33 -5.10
CA ASP A 136 2.14 43.28 -4.01
C ASP A 136 3.15 42.15 -4.13
N ASN A 137 3.03 41.25 -5.11
CA ASN A 137 3.95 40.12 -5.27
C ASN A 137 5.42 40.58 -5.35
N ARG A 138 5.69 41.65 -6.09
CA ARG A 138 7.04 42.21 -6.22
C ARG A 138 7.57 42.77 -4.90
N ASN A 139 6.70 43.34 -4.07
CA ASN A 139 7.07 43.84 -2.74
C ASN A 139 7.44 42.67 -1.81
N VAL A 140 6.69 41.57 -1.88
CA VAL A 140 6.97 40.35 -1.12
C VAL A 140 8.32 39.74 -1.52
N ASP A 141 8.68 39.74 -2.80
CA ASP A 141 9.99 39.24 -3.27
C ASP A 141 11.16 40.06 -2.72
N VAL A 142 11.02 41.39 -2.71
CA VAL A 142 12.04 42.29 -2.12
C VAL A 142 12.17 42.04 -0.61
N LEU A 143 11.05 41.92 0.10
CA LEU A 143 11.04 41.61 1.54
C LEU A 143 11.74 40.28 1.81
N LYS A 144 11.42 39.23 1.03
CA LYS A 144 12.05 37.92 1.14
C LYS A 144 13.56 38.01 0.95
N ALA A 145 14.03 38.70 -0.08
CA ALA A 145 15.46 38.86 -0.34
C ALA A 145 16.17 39.58 0.82
N ALA A 146 15.58 40.66 1.35
CA ALA A 146 16.12 41.39 2.48
C ALA A 146 16.20 40.52 3.75
N LEU A 147 15.13 39.77 4.07
CA LEU A 147 15.11 38.87 5.22
C LEU A 147 16.14 37.75 5.09
N LEU A 148 16.25 37.12 3.92
CA LEU A 148 17.23 36.06 3.69
C LEU A 148 18.67 36.57 3.76
N ASN A 149 18.96 37.78 3.28
CA ASN A 149 20.30 38.37 3.40
C ASN A 149 20.68 38.64 4.87
N ALA A 150 19.73 39.11 5.68
CA ALA A 150 19.97 39.37 7.10
C ALA A 150 20.15 38.09 7.94
N LEU A 151 19.53 36.98 7.52
CA LEU A 151 19.57 35.70 8.23
C LEU A 151 20.76 34.80 7.84
N HIS A 152 21.44 35.08 6.73
CA HIS A 152 22.60 34.30 6.26
C HIS A 152 23.96 34.93 6.62
N ASN A 153 23.99 36.01 7.39
CA ASN A 153 25.17 36.52 8.09
C ASN A 153 25.12 36.13 9.57
#